data_AF-A0A7Y0NRJ2-F1
#
_entry.id   AF-A0A7Y0NRJ2-F1
#
_cell.length_a   1.000
_cell.length_b   1.000
_cell.length_c   1.000
_cell.angle_alpha   90.00
_cell.angle_beta   90.00
_cell.angle_gamma   90.00
#
_symmetry.space_group_name_H-M   'P 1'
#
loop_
_entity.id
_entity.type
_entity.pdbx_description
1 polymer ?
#
loop_
_entity_poly.entity_id
_entity_poly.type
_entity_poly.pdbx_seq_one_letter_code
_entity_poly.pdbx_strand_id
1 'polypeptide(L)'
;MIIEPRMRGFICLTAHPDGCAQNVKNQIEYVKSKGAIDGPKKVLVIGASTGFGLASRIAAAYGSGASTIGVFFEKAPSEGKTASPGWYNSAAFEKEAHAAGLYAKSINGDAFSKEIKEKTIELIKADLGQVDLVIYSLASPVRKHPDTEVLHRSTLKPIGGTYTNKTVDFHTGNVTEISIEPATEEDIANTVAVMGGEDWAMWIDALKAENLLADGATTVAYSYIGPALTEPVYRKGTIGRAKDDLEATAFKISDKLKDINGKAYVSVNKALVTQASSAIPVIPLYISLLYKVMKAEGVHEGTIEQIQRLYADRLYTGNPVPVDEKGRIRIDDWEMREDIQAKVAELWKEATTETLPIIGDLPGYRSDFLSLFGFEIDQVDYQKDAQEVVEIEGLVN
;
A
#
# COMPACT_ATOMS: atom_id res chain seq x y z
N MET A 1 -8.71 -17.33 -21.96
CA MET A 1 -9.38 -16.27 -22.78
C MET A 1 -8.39 -15.15 -23.10
N ILE A 2 -8.58 -14.39 -24.18
CA ILE A 2 -7.87 -13.11 -24.38
C ILE A 2 -8.42 -12.08 -23.39
N ILE A 3 -7.54 -11.45 -22.59
CA ILE A 3 -7.90 -10.50 -21.54
C ILE A 3 -7.37 -9.12 -21.91
N GLU A 4 -8.26 -8.14 -22.04
CA GLU A 4 -7.93 -6.74 -22.32
C GLU A 4 -8.26 -5.84 -21.12
N PRO A 5 -7.60 -4.68 -21.00
CA PRO A 5 -7.94 -3.70 -19.96
C PRO A 5 -9.33 -3.11 -20.21
N ARG A 6 -10.24 -3.27 -19.24
CA ARG A 6 -11.58 -2.69 -19.28
C ARG A 6 -11.72 -1.59 -18.25
N MET A 7 -11.68 -0.34 -18.72
CA MET A 7 -11.69 0.85 -17.87
C MET A 7 -13.11 1.39 -17.63
N ARG A 8 -13.34 1.89 -16.42
CA ARG A 8 -14.48 2.75 -16.06
C ARG A 8 -13.98 3.88 -15.16
N GLY A 9 -13.71 5.04 -15.77
CA GLY A 9 -13.02 6.13 -15.07
C GLY A 9 -11.64 5.69 -14.59
N PHE A 10 -11.33 5.89 -13.31
CA PHE A 10 -10.07 5.47 -12.68
C PHE A 10 -10.09 4.00 -12.19
N ILE A 11 -11.08 3.20 -12.57
CA ILE A 11 -11.21 1.79 -12.17
C ILE A 11 -10.94 0.90 -13.37
N CYS A 12 -10.01 -0.05 -13.25
CA CYS A 12 -9.89 -1.16 -14.18
C CYS A 12 -10.70 -2.35 -13.65
N LEU A 13 -11.53 -2.94 -14.50
CA LEU A 13 -12.46 -4.03 -14.16
C LEU A 13 -11.87 -5.42 -14.43
N THR A 14 -10.72 -5.49 -15.10
CA THR A 14 -10.03 -6.71 -15.49
C THR A 14 -8.61 -6.71 -14.96
N ALA A 15 -8.04 -7.89 -14.77
CA ALA A 15 -6.62 -8.06 -14.46
C ALA A 15 -6.06 -9.21 -15.27
N HIS A 16 -4.83 -9.06 -15.79
CA HIS A 16 -4.17 -10.10 -16.57
C HIS A 16 -3.31 -10.98 -15.65
N PRO A 17 -3.57 -12.30 -15.56
CA PRO A 17 -2.86 -13.19 -14.65
C PRO A 17 -1.36 -13.25 -14.94
N ASP A 18 -0.97 -13.43 -16.22
CA ASP A 18 0.44 -13.54 -16.59
C ASP A 18 1.22 -12.23 -16.37
N GLY A 19 0.57 -11.08 -16.58
CA GLY A 19 1.20 -9.79 -16.33
C GLY A 19 1.31 -9.45 -14.86
N CYS A 20 0.32 -9.83 -14.03
CA CYS A 20 0.46 -9.75 -12.58
C CYS A 20 1.63 -10.62 -12.10
N ALA A 21 1.75 -11.85 -12.63
CA ALA A 21 2.85 -12.74 -12.30
C ALA A 21 4.21 -12.18 -12.71
N GLN A 22 4.33 -11.63 -13.93
CA GLN A 22 5.57 -11.02 -14.39
C GLN A 22 5.91 -9.75 -13.59
N ASN A 23 4.92 -8.95 -13.19
CA ASN A 23 5.15 -7.78 -12.34
C ASN A 23 5.69 -8.19 -10.95
N VAL A 24 5.10 -9.21 -10.31
CA VAL A 24 5.62 -9.77 -9.05
C VAL A 24 7.06 -10.26 -9.22
N LYS A 25 7.34 -10.99 -10.30
CA LYS A 25 8.69 -11.46 -10.61
C LYS A 25 9.69 -10.31 -10.76
N ASN A 26 9.32 -9.23 -11.46
CA ASN A 26 10.17 -8.04 -11.60
C ASN A 26 10.51 -7.43 -10.24
N GLN A 27 9.54 -7.32 -9.33
CA GLN A 27 9.75 -6.83 -7.96
C GLN A 27 10.66 -7.75 -7.14
N ILE A 28 10.50 -9.07 -7.27
CA ILE A 28 11.37 -10.07 -6.62
C ILE A 28 12.82 -9.91 -7.09
N GLU A 29 13.03 -9.82 -8.41
CA GLU A 29 14.37 -9.66 -8.98
C GLU A 29 15.00 -8.32 -8.60
N TYR A 30 14.22 -7.25 -8.49
CA TYR A 30 14.69 -5.99 -7.93
C TYR A 30 15.23 -6.18 -6.51
N VAL A 31 14.47 -6.80 -5.59
CA VAL A 31 14.93 -7.03 -4.21
C VAL A 31 16.19 -7.88 -4.16
N LYS A 32 16.25 -8.98 -4.92
CA LYS A 32 17.45 -9.82 -5.00
C LYS A 32 18.67 -9.04 -5.49
N SER A 33 18.49 -8.11 -6.43
CA SER A 33 19.59 -7.28 -6.96
C SER A 33 20.23 -6.35 -5.92
N LYS A 34 19.55 -6.07 -4.80
CA LYS A 34 20.04 -5.18 -3.74
C LYS A 34 20.86 -5.90 -2.67
N GLY A 35 20.91 -7.23 -2.71
CA GLY A 35 21.59 -8.05 -1.70
C GLY A 35 20.72 -8.36 -0.49
N ALA A 36 21.24 -9.22 0.38
CA ALA A 36 20.54 -9.68 1.57
C ALA A 36 20.45 -8.58 2.65
N ILE A 37 19.31 -8.56 3.35
CA ILE A 37 19.03 -7.72 4.51
C ILE A 37 19.01 -8.65 5.72
N ASP A 38 19.74 -8.29 6.80
CA ASP A 38 19.62 -9.00 8.08
C ASP A 38 18.34 -8.57 8.81
N GLY A 39 17.21 -8.95 8.22
CA GLY A 39 15.89 -8.51 8.60
C GLY A 39 15.04 -9.59 9.29
N PRO A 40 13.71 -9.42 9.26
CA PRO A 40 12.78 -10.25 9.99
C PRO A 40 12.79 -11.68 9.46
N LYS A 41 12.39 -12.65 10.28
CA LYS A 41 12.34 -14.07 9.89
C LYS A 41 10.92 -14.60 9.77
N LYS A 42 9.97 -14.03 10.50
CA LYS A 42 8.56 -14.46 10.52
C LYS A 42 7.65 -13.25 10.45
N VAL A 43 7.05 -13.02 9.29
CA VAL A 43 6.34 -11.77 9.00
C VAL A 43 4.86 -12.01 8.74
N LEU A 44 4.02 -11.23 9.43
CA LEU A 44 2.62 -11.06 9.09
C LEU A 44 2.44 -9.76 8.31
N VAL A 45 1.80 -9.82 7.15
CA VAL A 45 1.42 -8.65 6.37
C VAL A 45 -0.09 -8.58 6.24
N ILE A 46 -0.70 -7.53 6.76
CA ILE A 46 -2.14 -7.26 6.70
C ILE A 46 -2.37 -6.25 5.58
N GLY A 47 -3.06 -6.66 4.52
CA GLY A 47 -3.14 -5.95 3.24
C GLY A 47 -2.01 -6.35 2.28
N ALA A 48 -1.76 -7.65 2.11
CA ALA A 48 -0.54 -8.17 1.47
C ALA A 48 -0.58 -8.37 -0.05
N SER A 49 -1.69 -8.08 -0.71
CA SER A 49 -1.96 -8.49 -2.11
C SER A 49 -1.55 -7.46 -3.16
N THR A 50 -1.42 -6.18 -2.80
CA THR A 50 -1.08 -5.11 -3.74
C THR A 50 -0.25 -4.00 -3.07
N GLY A 51 0.33 -3.11 -3.88
CA GLY A 51 0.97 -1.88 -3.42
C GLY A 51 2.07 -2.10 -2.38
N PHE A 52 2.11 -1.24 -1.36
CA PHE A 52 3.11 -1.31 -0.30
C PHE A 52 3.08 -2.64 0.47
N GLY A 53 1.92 -3.24 0.70
CA GLY A 53 1.83 -4.50 1.44
C GLY A 53 2.43 -5.66 0.65
N LEU A 54 2.14 -5.77 -0.65
CA LEU A 54 2.80 -6.75 -1.52
C LEU A 54 4.31 -6.53 -1.55
N ALA A 55 4.75 -5.27 -1.74
CA ALA A 55 6.17 -4.93 -1.73
C ALA A 55 6.85 -5.29 -0.40
N SER A 56 6.16 -5.15 0.72
CA SER A 56 6.66 -5.56 2.05
C SER A 56 6.80 -7.05 2.19
N ARG A 57 5.83 -7.81 1.65
CA ARG A 57 5.88 -9.27 1.65
C ARG A 57 7.05 -9.76 0.78
N ILE A 58 7.27 -9.16 -0.39
CA ILE A 58 8.40 -9.44 -1.27
C ILE A 58 9.73 -9.07 -0.61
N ALA A 59 9.85 -7.88 -0.05
CA ALA A 59 11.07 -7.42 0.62
C ALA A 59 11.44 -8.29 1.84
N ALA A 60 10.46 -8.71 2.64
CA ALA A 60 10.68 -9.64 3.74
C ALA A 60 11.16 -11.01 3.25
N ALA A 61 10.45 -11.62 2.29
CA ALA A 61 10.76 -12.96 1.80
C ALA A 61 12.10 -13.01 1.06
N TYR A 62 12.31 -12.13 0.08
CA TYR A 62 13.48 -12.19 -0.80
C TYR A 62 14.65 -11.33 -0.37
N GLY A 63 14.40 -10.32 0.49
CA GLY A 63 15.47 -9.54 1.09
C GLY A 63 16.01 -10.21 2.35
N SER A 64 15.14 -10.80 3.18
CA SER A 64 15.53 -11.31 4.52
C SER A 64 15.39 -12.83 4.69
N GLY A 65 14.88 -13.54 3.68
CA GLY A 65 14.61 -14.99 3.78
C GLY A 65 13.44 -15.33 4.70
N ALA A 66 12.49 -14.40 4.88
CA ALA A 66 11.44 -14.55 5.88
C ALA A 66 10.32 -15.51 5.45
N SER A 67 9.79 -16.26 6.42
CA SER A 67 8.48 -16.91 6.32
C SER A 67 7.38 -15.85 6.37
N THR A 68 6.43 -15.87 5.43
CA THR A 68 5.38 -14.83 5.35
C THR A 68 3.96 -15.37 5.39
N ILE A 69 3.13 -14.76 6.24
CA ILE A 69 1.67 -14.88 6.20
C ILE A 69 1.10 -13.57 5.65
N GLY A 70 0.27 -13.66 4.61
CA GLY A 70 -0.44 -12.52 4.04
C GLY A 70 -1.94 -12.58 4.32
N VAL A 71 -2.53 -11.46 4.77
CA VAL A 71 -3.98 -11.28 4.85
C VAL A 71 -4.41 -10.26 3.81
N PHE A 72 -5.46 -10.54 3.05
CA PHE A 72 -6.02 -9.61 2.05
C PHE A 72 -7.49 -9.90 1.78
N PHE A 73 -8.15 -9.04 1.02
CA PHE A 73 -9.54 -9.24 0.61
C PHE A 73 -9.69 -9.04 -0.90
N GLU A 74 -9.61 -10.15 -1.63
CA GLU A 74 -9.57 -10.20 -3.08
C GLU A 74 -10.71 -11.06 -3.63
N LYS A 75 -11.18 -10.72 -4.84
CA LYS A 75 -12.19 -11.49 -5.56
C LYS A 75 -11.50 -12.61 -6.33
N ALA A 76 -11.83 -13.85 -6.01
CA ALA A 76 -11.37 -15.03 -6.72
C ALA A 76 -11.85 -15.02 -8.20
N PRO A 77 -11.12 -15.69 -9.10
CA PRO A 77 -11.54 -15.85 -10.49
C PRO A 77 -12.71 -16.83 -10.61
N SER A 78 -13.44 -16.75 -11.71
CA SER A 78 -14.37 -17.79 -12.16
C SER A 78 -14.24 -17.95 -13.68
N GLU A 79 -14.70 -19.06 -14.25
CA GLU A 79 -14.68 -19.25 -15.70
C GLU A 79 -15.29 -18.04 -16.44
N GLY A 80 -14.56 -17.49 -17.41
CA GLY A 80 -14.98 -16.30 -18.16
C GLY A 80 -14.91 -14.97 -17.41
N LYS A 81 -14.40 -14.93 -16.18
CA LYS A 81 -14.28 -13.70 -15.37
C LYS A 81 -12.98 -13.68 -14.55
N THR A 82 -12.15 -12.68 -14.82
CA THR A 82 -10.88 -12.50 -14.11
C THR A 82 -11.08 -12.17 -12.63
N ALA A 83 -10.11 -12.56 -11.81
CA ALA A 83 -9.97 -12.14 -10.43
C ALA A 83 -9.65 -10.64 -10.31
N SER A 84 -9.65 -10.12 -9.10
CA SER A 84 -8.95 -8.85 -8.82
C SER A 84 -7.43 -9.05 -8.90
N PRO A 85 -6.64 -8.01 -9.24
CA PRO A 85 -5.20 -8.18 -9.48
C PRO A 85 -4.44 -8.69 -8.24
N GLY A 86 -4.89 -8.33 -7.04
CA GLY A 86 -4.26 -8.80 -5.81
C GLY A 86 -4.35 -10.31 -5.62
N TRP A 87 -5.39 -10.97 -6.17
CA TRP A 87 -5.47 -12.43 -6.18
C TRP A 87 -4.33 -13.04 -7.02
N TYR A 88 -4.14 -12.55 -8.25
CA TYR A 88 -3.08 -13.03 -9.14
C TYR A 88 -1.68 -12.69 -8.62
N ASN A 89 -1.51 -11.51 -8.01
CA ASN A 89 -0.25 -11.15 -7.36
C ASN A 89 0.10 -12.11 -6.22
N SER A 90 -0.87 -12.44 -5.36
CA SER A 90 -0.66 -13.40 -4.26
C SER A 90 -0.37 -14.81 -4.77
N ALA A 91 -1.10 -15.28 -5.80
CA ALA A 91 -0.82 -16.56 -6.43
C ALA A 91 0.60 -16.63 -7.01
N ALA A 92 1.03 -15.59 -7.72
CA ALA A 92 2.38 -15.50 -8.27
C ALA A 92 3.45 -15.43 -7.18
N PHE A 93 3.23 -14.63 -6.14
CA PHE A 93 4.15 -14.52 -5.01
C PHE A 93 4.37 -15.88 -4.34
N GLU A 94 3.29 -16.60 -4.02
CA GLU A 94 3.41 -17.90 -3.36
C GLU A 94 4.07 -18.95 -4.25
N LYS A 95 3.72 -18.99 -5.54
CA LYS A 95 4.38 -19.88 -6.50
C LYS A 95 5.90 -19.67 -6.53
N GLU A 96 6.34 -18.42 -6.62
CA GLU A 96 7.78 -18.10 -6.61
C GLU A 96 8.41 -18.40 -5.24
N ALA A 97 7.72 -18.09 -4.14
CA ALA A 97 8.23 -18.31 -2.78
C ALA A 97 8.42 -19.82 -2.49
N HIS A 98 7.43 -20.65 -2.83
CA HIS A 98 7.52 -22.10 -2.68
C HIS A 98 8.61 -22.70 -3.57
N ALA A 99 8.74 -22.22 -4.82
CA ALA A 99 9.84 -22.62 -5.70
C ALA A 99 11.22 -22.27 -5.13
N ALA A 100 11.32 -21.20 -4.35
CA ALA A 100 12.53 -20.80 -3.61
C ALA A 100 12.68 -21.48 -2.24
N GLY A 101 11.76 -22.36 -1.84
CA GLY A 101 11.77 -23.03 -0.53
C GLY A 101 11.40 -22.12 0.65
N LEU A 102 10.78 -20.96 0.39
CA LEU A 102 10.31 -20.04 1.42
C LEU A 102 8.89 -20.38 1.82
N TYR A 103 8.59 -20.30 3.12
CA TYR A 103 7.22 -20.44 3.62
C TYR A 103 6.38 -19.23 3.18
N ALA A 104 5.26 -19.50 2.53
CA ALA A 104 4.26 -18.50 2.20
C ALA A 104 2.85 -19.08 2.36
N LYS A 105 2.01 -18.44 3.16
CA LYS A 105 0.58 -18.77 3.24
C LYS A 105 -0.28 -17.52 3.26
N SER A 106 -1.51 -17.63 2.77
CA SER A 106 -2.41 -16.49 2.67
C SER A 106 -3.77 -16.76 3.28
N ILE A 107 -4.42 -15.72 3.78
CA ILE A 107 -5.81 -15.73 4.23
C ILE A 107 -6.55 -14.67 3.44
N ASN A 108 -7.61 -15.07 2.75
CA ASN A 108 -8.48 -14.15 2.02
C ASN A 108 -9.77 -13.89 2.80
N GLY A 109 -9.99 -12.66 3.23
CA GLY A 109 -11.19 -12.25 3.96
C GLY A 109 -11.12 -10.85 4.55
N ASP A 110 -12.19 -10.43 5.20
CA ASP A 110 -12.26 -9.13 5.85
C ASP A 110 -11.33 -9.06 7.07
N ALA A 111 -10.18 -8.40 6.90
CA ALA A 111 -9.18 -8.22 7.95
C ALA A 111 -9.72 -7.45 9.18
N PHE A 112 -10.83 -6.70 9.05
CA PHE A 112 -11.47 -6.04 10.18
C PHE A 112 -12.23 -7.01 11.09
N SER A 113 -12.64 -8.17 10.58
CA SER A 113 -13.45 -9.14 11.30
C SER A 113 -12.66 -9.89 12.38
N LYS A 114 -13.38 -10.42 13.39
CA LYS A 114 -12.79 -11.31 14.41
C LYS A 114 -12.37 -12.65 13.81
N GLU A 115 -13.20 -13.20 12.92
CA GLU A 115 -12.97 -14.47 12.24
C GLU A 115 -11.60 -14.50 11.54
N ILE A 116 -11.24 -13.46 10.78
CA ILE A 116 -9.95 -13.42 10.08
C ILE A 116 -8.78 -13.23 11.04
N LYS A 117 -8.96 -12.52 12.15
CA LYS A 117 -7.95 -12.44 13.22
C LYS A 117 -7.73 -13.79 13.88
N GLU A 118 -8.80 -14.49 14.26
CA GLU A 118 -8.77 -15.83 14.85
C GLU A 118 -8.08 -16.84 13.92
N LYS A 119 -8.47 -16.87 12.65
CA LYS A 119 -7.85 -17.74 11.64
C LYS A 119 -6.36 -17.46 11.44
N THR A 120 -5.96 -16.19 11.51
CA THR A 120 -4.55 -15.79 11.43
C THR A 120 -3.77 -16.22 12.67
N ILE A 121 -4.36 -16.07 13.85
CA ILE A 121 -3.80 -16.53 15.13
C ILE A 121 -3.56 -18.04 15.10
N GLU A 122 -4.56 -18.82 14.66
CA GLU A 122 -4.47 -20.27 14.53
C GLU A 122 -3.35 -20.68 13.56
N LEU A 123 -3.26 -20.00 12.41
CA LEU A 123 -2.20 -20.27 11.43
C LEU A 123 -0.81 -19.97 11.97
N ILE A 124 -0.63 -18.83 12.65
CA ILE A 124 0.66 -18.48 13.28
C ILE A 124 1.03 -19.52 14.33
N LYS A 125 0.09 -19.93 15.19
CA LYS A 125 0.33 -20.99 16.20
C LYS A 125 0.77 -22.30 15.58
N ALA A 126 0.10 -22.71 14.50
CA ALA A 126 0.36 -23.98 13.83
C ALA A 126 1.73 -24.01 13.16
N ASP A 127 2.10 -22.94 12.46
CA ASP A 127 3.22 -22.97 11.52
C ASP A 127 4.45 -22.18 11.97
N LEU A 128 4.25 -21.00 12.58
CA LEU A 128 5.32 -20.04 12.84
C LEU A 128 5.66 -19.92 14.34
N GLY A 129 4.74 -20.27 15.23
CA GLY A 129 4.81 -20.06 16.67
C GLY A 129 4.64 -18.59 17.06
N GLN A 130 5.50 -17.72 16.55
CA GLN A 130 5.45 -16.26 16.76
C GLN A 130 5.87 -15.53 15.48
N VAL A 131 5.55 -14.24 15.37
CA VAL A 131 6.01 -13.33 14.33
C VAL A 131 6.87 -12.22 14.92
N ASP A 132 7.90 -11.80 14.18
CA ASP A 132 8.85 -10.76 14.57
C ASP A 132 8.62 -9.42 13.82
N LEU A 133 7.84 -9.43 12.75
CA LEU A 133 7.35 -8.23 12.08
C LEU A 133 5.86 -8.34 11.72
N VAL A 134 5.10 -7.28 12.05
CA VAL A 134 3.72 -7.11 11.59
C VAL A 134 3.59 -5.83 10.76
N ILE A 135 3.32 -5.96 9.46
CA ILE A 135 3.02 -4.85 8.57
C ILE A 135 1.51 -4.63 8.48
N TYR A 136 1.06 -3.42 8.79
CA TYR A 136 -0.33 -3.00 8.65
C TYR A 136 -0.47 -2.04 7.44
N SER A 137 -0.85 -2.61 6.31
CA SER A 137 -0.94 -1.96 4.99
C SER A 137 -2.36 -2.01 4.42
N LEU A 138 -3.39 -1.87 5.26
CA LEU A 138 -4.78 -1.82 4.79
C LEU A 138 -5.13 -0.46 4.19
N ALA A 139 -5.72 -0.52 3.00
CA ALA A 139 -6.42 0.60 2.38
C ALA A 139 -7.81 0.11 1.98
N SER A 140 -8.82 0.54 2.74
CA SER A 140 -10.22 0.18 2.49
C SER A 140 -11.10 1.42 2.54
N PRO A 141 -12.09 1.57 1.64
CA PRO A 141 -13.07 2.63 1.75
C PRO A 141 -14.13 2.36 2.85
N VAL A 142 -14.15 1.14 3.40
CA VAL A 142 -15.18 0.68 4.32
C VAL A 142 -14.62 -0.19 5.44
N ARG A 143 -15.27 -0.15 6.60
CA ARG A 143 -15.02 -1.06 7.72
C ARG A 143 -16.33 -1.42 8.38
N LYS A 144 -16.62 -2.71 8.52
CA LYS A 144 -17.66 -3.17 9.44
C LYS A 144 -17.02 -3.34 10.81
N HIS A 145 -17.45 -2.57 11.82
CA HIS A 145 -16.86 -2.66 13.14
C HIS A 145 -17.09 -4.07 13.74
N PRO A 146 -16.05 -4.75 14.26
CA PRO A 146 -16.16 -6.16 14.65
C PRO A 146 -17.08 -6.44 15.85
N ASP A 147 -17.28 -5.46 16.75
CA ASP A 147 -18.19 -5.60 17.90
C ASP A 147 -19.59 -5.00 17.67
N THR A 148 -19.68 -3.77 17.17
CA THR A 148 -20.96 -3.06 17.02
C THR A 148 -21.68 -3.37 15.70
N GLU A 149 -21.01 -4.03 14.76
CA GLU A 149 -21.47 -4.32 13.40
C GLU A 149 -21.80 -3.09 12.53
N VAL A 150 -21.53 -1.88 13.01
CA VAL A 150 -21.75 -0.65 12.26
C VAL A 150 -20.83 -0.61 11.04
N LEU A 151 -21.40 -0.32 9.87
CA LEU A 151 -20.65 -0.15 8.63
C LEU A 151 -20.22 1.31 8.46
N HIS A 152 -18.94 1.57 8.70
CA HIS A 152 -18.33 2.87 8.46
C HIS A 152 -17.83 2.98 7.02
N ARG A 153 -17.93 4.18 6.44
CA ARG A 153 -17.42 4.50 5.11
C ARG A 153 -16.53 5.73 5.19
N SER A 154 -15.28 5.61 4.77
CA SER A 154 -14.36 6.75 4.74
C SER A 154 -14.72 7.68 3.58
N THR A 155 -14.53 8.97 3.79
CA THR A 155 -14.62 9.99 2.73
C THR A 155 -13.31 10.77 2.65
N LEU A 156 -13.04 11.34 1.48
CA LEU A 156 -11.86 12.18 1.23
C LEU A 156 -12.35 13.60 0.99
N LYS A 157 -12.46 14.37 2.07
CA LYS A 157 -13.01 15.73 2.03
C LYS A 157 -12.16 16.68 2.87
N PRO A 158 -12.05 17.96 2.45
CA PRO A 158 -11.43 18.99 3.28
C PRO A 158 -12.28 19.25 4.54
N ILE A 159 -11.67 19.79 5.59
CA ILE A 159 -12.39 20.20 6.80
C ILE A 159 -12.50 21.73 6.81
N GLY A 160 -13.69 22.24 7.12
CA GLY A 160 -13.96 23.67 7.33
C GLY A 160 -14.38 24.45 6.08
N GLY A 161 -13.77 24.21 4.91
CA GLY A 161 -14.11 24.94 3.68
C GLY A 161 -13.97 24.11 2.41
N THR A 162 -14.66 24.55 1.35
CA THR A 162 -14.57 23.96 0.01
C THR A 162 -13.16 24.10 -0.53
N TYR A 163 -12.65 23.02 -1.11
CA TYR A 163 -11.34 23.00 -1.74
C TYR A 163 -11.48 22.92 -3.26
N THR A 164 -10.94 23.90 -3.97
CA THR A 164 -10.94 23.94 -5.43
C THR A 164 -9.50 23.91 -5.94
N ASN A 165 -9.19 22.98 -6.84
CA ASN A 165 -7.88 22.91 -7.49
C ASN A 165 -7.95 22.15 -8.83
N LYS A 166 -6.83 22.14 -9.56
CA LYS A 166 -6.66 21.39 -10.81
C LYS A 166 -6.60 19.88 -10.55
N THR A 167 -7.14 19.13 -11.48
CA THR A 167 -7.02 17.67 -11.58
C THR A 167 -6.76 17.29 -13.04
N VAL A 168 -6.42 16.04 -13.29
CA VAL A 168 -6.27 15.50 -14.65
C VAL A 168 -7.05 14.21 -14.79
N ASP A 169 -7.72 14.05 -15.93
CA ASP A 169 -8.11 12.72 -16.42
C ASP A 169 -6.91 12.10 -17.14
N PHE A 170 -6.25 11.14 -16.51
CA PHE A 170 -5.03 10.54 -17.04
C PHE A 170 -5.23 9.69 -18.30
N HIS A 171 -6.49 9.36 -18.65
CA HIS A 171 -6.78 8.70 -19.92
C HIS A 171 -6.69 9.66 -21.10
N THR A 172 -7.21 10.88 -20.91
CA THR A 172 -7.34 11.88 -21.99
C THR A 172 -6.27 12.97 -21.92
N GLY A 173 -5.63 13.16 -20.76
CA GLY A 173 -4.71 14.25 -20.49
C GLY A 173 -5.41 15.59 -20.22
N ASN A 174 -6.75 15.61 -20.16
CA ASN A 174 -7.49 16.84 -19.93
C ASN A 174 -7.30 17.33 -18.49
N VAL A 175 -6.78 18.55 -18.35
CA VAL A 175 -6.64 19.24 -17.08
C VAL A 175 -7.90 20.09 -16.86
N THR A 176 -8.58 19.87 -15.74
CA THR A 176 -9.80 20.59 -15.34
C THR A 176 -9.71 21.03 -13.90
N GLU A 177 -10.61 21.92 -13.48
CA GLU A 177 -10.79 22.23 -12.06
C GLU A 177 -11.87 21.35 -11.44
N ILE A 178 -11.66 20.99 -10.16
CA ILE A 178 -12.62 20.28 -9.34
C ILE A 178 -12.78 21.00 -8.00
N SER A 179 -14.00 21.01 -7.48
CA SER A 179 -14.33 21.49 -6.13
C SER A 179 -14.78 20.32 -5.27
N ILE A 180 -14.27 20.24 -4.05
CA ILE A 180 -14.62 19.23 -3.05
C ILE A 180 -15.25 19.95 -1.86
N GLU A 181 -16.50 19.61 -1.57
CA GLU A 181 -17.23 20.16 -0.43
C GLU A 181 -16.67 19.69 0.90
N PRO A 182 -16.76 20.53 1.95
CA PRO A 182 -16.22 20.19 3.27
C PRO A 182 -16.92 18.98 3.90
N ALA A 183 -16.16 18.29 4.73
CA ALA A 183 -16.61 17.16 5.53
C ALA A 183 -17.60 17.59 6.62
N THR A 184 -18.56 16.72 6.92
CA THR A 184 -19.33 16.79 8.17
C THR A 184 -18.55 16.16 9.33
N GLU A 185 -19.00 16.34 10.57
CA GLU A 185 -18.43 15.62 11.72
C GLU A 185 -18.56 14.10 11.58
N GLU A 186 -19.65 13.63 10.96
CA GLU A 186 -19.87 12.21 10.67
C GLU A 186 -18.86 11.68 9.63
N ASP A 187 -18.58 12.46 8.58
CA ASP A 187 -17.53 12.13 7.60
C ASP A 187 -16.17 11.93 8.28
N ILE A 188 -15.83 12.81 9.22
CA ILE A 188 -14.57 12.74 9.98
C ILE A 188 -14.55 11.50 10.87
N ALA A 189 -15.59 11.28 11.68
CA ALA A 189 -15.68 10.14 12.60
C ALA A 189 -15.62 8.80 11.85
N ASN A 190 -16.37 8.65 10.76
CA ASN A 190 -16.35 7.45 9.94
C ASN A 190 -14.99 7.23 9.27
N THR A 191 -14.33 8.28 8.80
CA THR A 191 -13.00 8.16 8.19
C THR A 191 -11.94 7.74 9.22
N VAL A 192 -11.99 8.29 10.44
CA VAL A 192 -11.14 7.84 11.55
C VAL A 192 -11.42 6.38 11.91
N ALA A 193 -12.69 5.97 11.99
CA ALA A 193 -13.04 4.58 12.27
C ALA A 193 -12.50 3.61 11.20
N VAL A 194 -12.48 3.99 9.92
CA VAL A 194 -12.00 3.10 8.84
C VAL A 194 -10.48 3.11 8.71
N MET A 195 -9.85 4.30 8.72
CA MET A 195 -8.45 4.50 8.32
C MET A 195 -7.51 4.90 9.46
N GLY A 196 -8.04 4.99 10.69
CA GLY A 196 -7.29 5.22 11.91
C GLY A 196 -6.53 3.99 12.40
N GLY A 197 -6.06 4.05 13.65
CA GLY A 197 -5.24 3.01 14.24
C GLY A 197 -6.00 1.92 14.98
N GLU A 198 -7.31 2.03 15.15
CA GLU A 198 -8.07 1.12 16.02
C GLU A 198 -7.95 -0.35 15.61
N ASP A 199 -8.17 -0.69 14.33
CA ASP A 199 -8.06 -2.08 13.89
C ASP A 199 -6.62 -2.60 13.97
N TRP A 200 -5.61 -1.75 13.70
CA TRP A 200 -4.21 -2.11 13.91
C TRP A 200 -3.93 -2.45 15.38
N ALA A 201 -4.44 -1.66 16.32
CA ALA A 201 -4.34 -1.98 17.74
C ALA A 201 -5.06 -3.29 18.08
N MET A 202 -6.26 -3.54 17.52
CA MET A 202 -6.99 -4.80 17.71
C MET A 202 -6.19 -6.01 17.22
N TRP A 203 -5.51 -5.91 16.07
CA TRP A 203 -4.62 -6.95 15.58
C TRP A 203 -3.47 -7.23 16.53
N ILE A 204 -2.77 -6.19 16.97
CA ILE A 204 -1.63 -6.33 17.87
C ILE A 204 -2.05 -6.87 19.24
N ASP A 205 -3.18 -6.39 19.78
CA ASP A 205 -3.73 -6.88 21.04
C ASP A 205 -4.11 -8.36 20.96
N ALA A 206 -4.75 -8.79 19.86
CA ALA A 206 -5.14 -10.19 19.67
C ALA A 206 -3.93 -11.12 19.53
N LEU A 207 -2.91 -10.71 18.77
CA LEU A 207 -1.65 -11.48 18.64
C LEU A 207 -0.90 -11.54 19.97
N LYS A 208 -0.84 -10.42 20.70
CA LYS A 208 -0.16 -10.35 21.98
C LYS A 208 -0.84 -11.21 23.06
N ALA A 209 -2.18 -11.19 23.12
CA ALA A 209 -2.94 -11.96 24.10
C ALA A 209 -2.64 -13.47 24.03
N GLU A 210 -2.33 -13.95 22.82
CA GLU A 210 -1.98 -15.34 22.53
C GLU A 210 -0.47 -15.60 22.52
N ASN A 211 0.35 -14.64 22.97
CA ASN A 211 1.81 -14.68 22.99
C ASN A 211 2.45 -14.97 21.61
N LEU A 212 1.88 -14.41 20.54
CA LEU A 212 2.32 -14.66 19.15
C LEU A 212 3.29 -13.60 18.60
N LEU A 213 3.66 -12.61 19.39
CA LEU A 213 4.68 -11.61 19.03
C LEU A 213 6.00 -11.98 19.69
N ALA A 214 7.06 -12.10 18.90
CA ALA A 214 8.39 -12.43 19.40
C ALA A 214 8.99 -11.29 20.27
N ASP A 215 9.98 -11.61 21.10
CA ASP A 215 10.79 -10.58 21.76
C ASP A 215 11.48 -9.70 20.70
N GLY A 216 11.44 -8.38 20.89
CA GLY A 216 11.87 -7.38 19.92
C GLY A 216 10.92 -7.18 18.73
N ALA A 217 9.71 -7.76 18.73
CA ALA A 217 8.81 -7.66 17.59
C ALA A 217 8.52 -6.21 17.19
N THR A 218 8.61 -5.95 15.90
CA THR A 218 8.32 -4.63 15.32
C THR A 218 6.98 -4.66 14.59
N THR A 219 6.22 -3.56 14.65
CA THR A 219 5.06 -3.39 13.79
C THR A 219 5.06 -2.02 13.12
N VAL A 220 4.68 -1.99 11.84
CA VAL A 220 4.71 -0.77 11.03
C VAL A 220 3.38 -0.58 10.32
N ALA A 221 2.81 0.61 10.46
CA ALA A 221 1.65 1.04 9.67
C ALA A 221 2.04 2.12 8.65
N TYR A 222 1.43 2.09 7.47
CA TYR A 222 1.72 3.07 6.41
C TYR A 222 0.83 4.31 6.46
N SER A 223 1.47 5.46 6.26
CA SER A 223 0.85 6.78 6.21
C SER A 223 1.42 7.60 5.06
N TYR A 224 0.80 8.76 4.82
CA TYR A 224 1.23 9.75 3.84
C TYR A 224 0.93 11.15 4.43
N ILE A 225 1.84 12.09 4.20
CA ILE A 225 1.65 13.50 4.57
C ILE A 225 1.47 14.32 3.29
N GLY A 226 2.43 14.19 2.36
CA GLY A 226 2.41 14.86 1.08
C GLY A 226 2.72 16.36 1.14
N PRO A 227 2.67 17.02 -0.03
CA PRO A 227 2.98 18.43 -0.18
C PRO A 227 1.84 19.34 0.30
N ALA A 228 2.15 20.63 0.43
CA ALA A 228 1.17 21.70 0.68
C ALA A 228 0.00 21.68 -0.33
N LEU A 229 0.28 21.31 -1.59
CA LEU A 229 -0.71 21.18 -2.66
C LEU A 229 -1.86 20.23 -2.34
N THR A 230 -1.58 19.13 -1.63
CA THR A 230 -2.58 18.11 -1.30
C THR A 230 -3.06 18.22 0.14
N GLU A 231 -2.45 19.11 0.92
CA GLU A 231 -2.68 19.27 2.35
C GLU A 231 -4.16 19.45 2.71
N PRO A 232 -4.96 20.29 2.01
CA PRO A 232 -6.36 20.53 2.40
C PRO A 232 -7.23 19.27 2.36
N VAL A 233 -7.00 18.35 1.41
CA VAL A 233 -7.78 17.11 1.25
C VAL A 233 -7.13 15.96 2.02
N TYR A 234 -5.80 15.96 2.15
CA TYR A 234 -5.05 14.90 2.81
C TYR A 234 -4.78 15.23 4.28
N ARG A 235 -3.65 15.87 4.61
CA ARG A 235 -3.21 16.06 6.00
C ARG A 235 -4.16 16.90 6.87
N LYS A 236 -4.87 17.86 6.28
CA LYS A 236 -5.88 18.70 6.95
C LYS A 236 -7.33 18.28 6.66
N GLY A 237 -7.52 17.24 5.85
CA GLY A 237 -8.83 16.67 5.55
C GLY A 237 -9.23 15.55 6.52
N THR A 238 -10.33 14.86 6.19
CA THR A 238 -10.84 13.69 6.93
C THR A 238 -9.80 12.59 7.10
N ILE A 239 -9.06 12.26 6.03
CA ILE A 239 -8.02 11.24 6.06
C ILE A 239 -6.84 11.65 6.95
N GLY A 240 -6.53 12.95 7.03
CA GLY A 240 -5.52 13.50 7.93
C GLY A 240 -5.86 13.23 9.39
N ARG A 241 -7.13 13.41 9.78
CA ARG A 241 -7.61 13.08 11.14
C ARG A 241 -7.46 11.58 11.45
N ALA A 242 -7.71 10.71 10.47
CA ALA A 242 -7.47 9.29 10.61
C ALA A 242 -5.97 8.98 10.76
N LYS A 243 -5.10 9.66 10.01
CA LYS A 243 -3.64 9.49 10.15
C LYS A 243 -3.08 10.06 11.46
N ASP A 244 -3.66 11.12 12.01
CA ASP A 244 -3.33 11.59 13.36
C ASP A 244 -3.67 10.51 14.41
N ASP A 245 -4.82 9.85 14.28
CA ASP A 245 -5.20 8.73 15.16
C ASP A 245 -4.26 7.51 15.00
N LEU A 246 -3.87 7.19 13.76
CA LEU A 246 -2.89 6.13 13.48
C LEU A 246 -1.52 6.44 14.12
N GLU A 247 -1.04 7.68 13.99
CA GLU A 247 0.20 8.17 14.60
C GLU A 247 0.14 8.07 16.14
N ALA A 248 -0.97 8.51 16.76
CA ALA A 248 -1.16 8.37 18.20
C ALA A 248 -1.22 6.91 18.65
N THR A 249 -1.81 6.04 17.83
CA THR A 249 -1.94 4.62 18.13
C THR A 249 -0.61 3.88 18.11
N ALA A 250 0.35 4.27 17.27
CA ALA A 250 1.71 3.70 17.30
C ALA A 250 2.39 3.84 18.67
N PHE A 251 2.18 4.96 19.37
CA PHE A 251 2.70 5.15 20.73
C PHE A 251 2.00 4.22 21.73
N LYS A 252 0.67 4.12 21.67
CA LYS A 252 -0.11 3.22 22.53
C LYS A 252 0.30 1.76 22.34
N ILE A 253 0.50 1.34 21.09
CA ILE A 253 0.97 -0.01 20.78
C ILE A 253 2.40 -0.19 21.32
N SER A 254 3.31 0.75 21.06
CA SER A 254 4.68 0.68 21.58
C SER A 254 4.71 0.55 23.12
N ASP A 255 3.87 1.30 23.83
CA ASP A 255 3.76 1.21 25.29
C ASP A 255 3.29 -0.17 25.74
N LYS A 256 2.32 -0.75 25.03
CA LYS A 256 1.85 -2.11 25.28
C LYS A 256 2.90 -3.17 25.01
N LEU A 257 3.83 -2.96 24.06
CA LEU A 257 4.83 -3.97 23.67
C LEU A 257 6.16 -3.89 24.47
N LYS A 258 6.27 -2.98 25.45
CA LYS A 258 7.53 -2.76 26.21
C LYS A 258 8.06 -4.01 26.93
N ASP A 259 7.16 -4.86 27.42
CA ASP A 259 7.48 -6.09 28.13
C ASP A 259 8.16 -7.15 27.26
N ILE A 260 7.98 -7.07 25.93
CA ILE A 260 8.68 -7.89 24.94
C ILE A 260 9.68 -7.08 24.12
N ASN A 261 10.13 -5.93 24.63
CA ASN A 261 11.03 -5.00 23.92
C ASN A 261 10.54 -4.61 22.51
N GLY A 262 9.24 -4.72 22.26
CA GLY A 262 8.65 -4.50 20.96
C GLY A 262 8.40 -3.03 20.66
N LYS A 263 8.19 -2.72 19.39
CA LYS A 263 8.07 -1.33 18.93
C LYS A 263 7.08 -1.19 17.78
N ALA A 264 6.33 -0.09 17.80
CA ALA A 264 5.43 0.27 16.72
C ALA A 264 5.85 1.59 16.08
N TYR A 265 5.80 1.64 14.75
CA TYR A 265 6.13 2.82 13.95
C TYR A 265 5.04 3.13 12.94
N VAL A 266 4.89 4.42 12.63
CA VAL A 266 4.28 4.86 11.38
C VAL A 266 5.39 5.17 10.40
N SER A 267 5.33 4.57 9.21
CA SER A 267 6.18 4.95 8.08
C SER A 267 5.41 5.89 7.16
N VAL A 268 5.91 7.11 7.00
CA VAL A 268 5.38 8.10 6.08
C VAL A 268 6.04 7.87 4.73
N ASN A 269 5.24 7.37 3.80
CA ASN A 269 5.65 6.91 2.49
C ASN A 269 5.44 7.99 1.42
N LYS A 270 6.04 7.82 0.24
CA LYS A 270 5.88 8.76 -0.89
C LYS A 270 4.56 8.55 -1.64
N ALA A 271 4.17 9.53 -2.44
CA ALA A 271 3.09 9.43 -3.40
C ALA A 271 3.46 8.46 -4.53
N LEU A 272 2.61 7.45 -4.72
CA LEU A 272 2.75 6.42 -5.74
C LEU A 272 1.43 6.13 -6.42
N VAL A 273 1.49 5.62 -7.65
CA VAL A 273 0.30 5.09 -8.34
C VAL A 273 -0.12 3.79 -7.67
N THR A 274 -1.31 3.79 -7.09
CA THR A 274 -1.98 2.65 -6.49
C THR A 274 -3.47 2.78 -6.80
N GLN A 275 -4.25 1.70 -6.67
CA GLN A 275 -5.70 1.79 -6.85
C GLN A 275 -6.35 2.81 -5.89
N ALA A 276 -5.80 2.94 -4.68
CA ALA A 276 -6.30 3.89 -3.68
C ALA A 276 -5.97 5.35 -4.07
N SER A 277 -4.73 5.62 -4.48
CA SER A 277 -4.28 6.97 -4.82
C SER A 277 -4.87 7.49 -6.14
N SER A 278 -5.14 6.61 -7.11
CA SER A 278 -5.77 7.00 -8.39
C SER A 278 -7.22 7.47 -8.25
N ALA A 279 -7.88 7.09 -7.15
CA ALA A 279 -9.24 7.52 -6.85
C ALA A 279 -9.33 8.90 -6.16
N ILE A 280 -8.20 9.46 -5.73
CA ILE A 280 -8.15 10.75 -5.02
C ILE A 280 -8.02 11.87 -6.07
N PRO A 281 -8.96 12.84 -6.12
CA PRO A 281 -8.82 14.00 -7.00
C PRO A 281 -7.50 14.74 -6.75
N VAL A 282 -6.97 15.46 -7.74
CA VAL A 282 -5.70 16.23 -7.67
C VAL A 282 -4.44 15.35 -7.66
N ILE A 283 -4.48 14.16 -7.06
CA ILE A 283 -3.31 13.27 -6.93
C ILE A 283 -2.75 12.79 -8.27
N PRO A 284 -3.53 12.40 -9.29
CA PRO A 284 -2.97 11.99 -10.58
C PRO A 284 -2.11 13.08 -11.24
N LEU A 285 -2.54 14.35 -11.14
CA LEU A 285 -1.78 15.48 -11.68
C LEU A 285 -0.50 15.69 -10.87
N TYR A 286 -0.60 15.62 -9.54
CA TYR A 286 0.56 15.78 -8.66
C TYR A 286 1.62 14.71 -8.93
N ILE A 287 1.22 13.43 -8.98
CA ILE A 287 2.11 12.31 -9.24
C ILE A 287 2.76 12.45 -10.62
N SER A 288 2.00 12.85 -11.64
CA SER A 288 2.54 13.06 -13.00
C SER A 288 3.66 14.09 -13.01
N LEU A 289 3.51 15.21 -12.30
CA LEU A 289 4.56 16.23 -12.19
C LEU A 289 5.72 15.76 -11.30
N LEU A 290 5.41 15.15 -10.16
CA LEU A 290 6.41 14.62 -9.21
C LEU A 290 7.31 13.60 -9.90
N TYR A 291 6.75 12.67 -10.68
CA TYR A 291 7.52 11.65 -11.37
C TYR A 291 8.46 12.26 -12.39
N LYS A 292 8.01 13.26 -13.16
CA LYS A 292 8.89 13.98 -14.09
C LYS A 292 10.11 14.55 -13.38
N VAL A 293 9.89 15.24 -12.26
CA VAL A 293 10.95 15.88 -11.48
C VAL A 293 11.87 14.84 -10.84
N MET A 294 11.32 13.85 -10.12
CA MET A 294 12.12 12.83 -9.43
C MET A 294 12.90 11.92 -10.40
N LYS A 295 12.37 11.64 -11.60
CA LYS A 295 13.08 10.88 -12.64
C LYS A 295 14.25 11.69 -13.20
N ALA A 296 14.07 13.00 -13.42
CA ALA A 296 15.16 13.86 -13.86
C ALA A 296 16.29 13.95 -12.82
N GLU A 297 15.93 13.95 -11.53
CA GLU A 297 16.88 13.95 -10.40
C GLU A 297 17.42 12.56 -10.03
N GLY A 298 16.96 11.48 -10.69
CA GLY A 298 17.42 10.12 -10.44
C GLY A 298 17.00 9.52 -9.08
N VAL A 299 15.94 10.05 -8.46
CA VAL A 299 15.46 9.62 -7.13
C VAL A 299 14.03 9.07 -7.15
N HIS A 300 13.47 8.84 -8.34
CA HIS A 300 12.15 8.24 -8.47
C HIS A 300 12.15 6.78 -7.97
N GLU A 301 11.13 6.45 -7.19
CA GLU A 301 10.88 5.12 -6.64
C GLU A 301 9.44 4.72 -6.89
N GLY A 302 9.23 3.42 -7.14
CA GLY A 302 7.95 2.72 -7.04
C GLY A 302 7.76 2.10 -5.64
N THR A 303 6.78 1.20 -5.49
CA THR A 303 6.48 0.58 -4.19
C THR A 303 7.59 -0.35 -3.73
N ILE A 304 8.20 -1.12 -4.64
CA ILE A 304 9.22 -2.10 -4.27
C ILE A 304 10.54 -1.43 -3.90
N GLU A 305 10.94 -0.38 -4.63
CA GLU A 305 12.12 0.41 -4.35
C GLU A 305 12.02 1.02 -2.95
N GLN A 306 10.90 1.68 -2.67
CA GLN A 306 10.69 2.36 -1.40
C GLN A 306 10.64 1.40 -0.21
N ILE A 307 9.97 0.25 -0.34
CA ILE A 307 9.89 -0.70 0.77
C ILE A 307 11.20 -1.45 0.97
N GLN A 308 11.93 -1.77 -0.10
CA GLN A 308 13.28 -2.30 0.02
C GLN A 308 14.19 -1.31 0.76
N ARG A 309 14.13 -0.01 0.44
CA ARG A 309 14.86 1.05 1.15
C ARG A 309 14.40 1.21 2.60
N LEU A 310 13.10 1.10 2.88
CA LEU A 310 12.57 1.12 4.24
C LEU A 310 13.18 -0.01 5.09
N TYR A 311 13.30 -1.22 4.54
CA TYR A 311 13.88 -2.34 5.27
C TYR A 311 15.38 -2.17 5.45
N ALA A 312 16.11 -1.90 4.36
CA ALA A 312 17.57 -1.84 4.36
C ALA A 312 18.13 -0.61 5.09
N ASP A 313 17.55 0.57 4.87
CA ASP A 313 18.14 1.85 5.30
C ASP A 313 17.44 2.45 6.52
N ARG A 314 16.35 1.84 7.01
CA ARG A 314 15.64 2.31 8.21
C ARG A 314 15.50 1.21 9.26
N LEU A 315 14.72 0.17 8.96
CA LEU A 315 14.30 -0.82 9.97
C LEU A 315 15.44 -1.75 10.42
N TYR A 316 16.28 -2.22 9.48
CA TYR A 316 17.24 -3.30 9.71
C TYR A 316 18.68 -2.87 9.43
N THR A 317 19.05 -1.69 9.91
CA THR A 317 20.41 -1.11 9.75
C THR A 317 21.40 -1.55 10.84
N GLY A 318 20.93 -2.26 11.88
CA GLY A 318 21.67 -2.54 13.11
C GLY A 318 21.81 -1.34 14.06
N ASN A 319 21.29 -0.17 13.69
CA ASN A 319 21.27 1.05 14.50
C ASN A 319 19.84 1.39 14.94
N PRO A 320 19.65 2.32 15.91
CA PRO A 320 18.33 2.81 16.25
C PRO A 320 17.59 3.32 15.00
N VAL A 321 16.33 2.90 14.83
CA VAL A 321 15.51 3.29 13.67
C VAL A 321 15.39 4.82 13.62
N PRO A 322 15.83 5.47 12.54
CA PRO A 322 15.77 6.93 12.44
C PRO A 322 14.32 7.37 12.29
N VAL A 323 13.90 8.32 13.13
CA VAL A 323 12.55 8.87 13.17
C VAL A 323 12.59 10.39 13.22
N ASP A 324 11.50 11.02 12.78
CA ASP A 324 11.30 12.46 12.97
C ASP A 324 10.92 12.81 14.43
N GLU A 325 10.72 14.09 14.70
CA GLU A 325 10.34 14.61 16.02
C GLU A 325 9.02 14.04 16.56
N LYS A 326 8.16 13.49 15.69
CA LYS A 326 6.90 12.84 16.04
C LYS A 326 7.03 11.31 16.10
N GLY A 327 8.25 10.77 16.07
CA GLY A 327 8.50 9.33 16.17
C GLY A 327 8.14 8.53 14.91
N ARG A 328 8.03 9.19 13.75
CA ARG A 328 7.65 8.56 12.48
C ARG A 328 8.88 8.28 11.62
N ILE A 329 8.89 7.15 10.93
CA ILE A 329 9.90 6.86 9.92
C ILE A 329 9.56 7.69 8.68
N ARG A 330 10.55 8.43 8.16
CA ARG A 330 10.41 9.23 6.94
C ARG A 330 11.12 8.52 5.79
N ILE A 331 10.32 7.92 4.92
CA ILE A 331 10.78 7.32 3.65
C ILE A 331 10.27 8.12 2.45
N ASP A 332 9.43 9.13 2.70
CA ASP A 332 9.04 10.21 1.79
C ASP A 332 10.10 11.32 1.67
N ASP A 333 11.22 11.17 2.37
CA ASP A 333 12.31 12.16 2.46
C ASP A 333 12.80 12.66 1.10
N TRP A 334 12.89 11.79 0.09
CA TRP A 334 13.26 12.21 -1.26
C TRP A 334 12.17 12.99 -1.99
N GLU A 335 10.90 12.62 -1.83
CA GLU A 335 9.78 13.42 -2.37
C GLU A 335 9.75 14.79 -1.72
N MET A 336 9.98 14.86 -0.40
CA MET A 336 9.84 16.08 0.39
C MET A 336 11.06 16.99 0.39
N ARG A 337 12.09 16.70 -0.41
CA ARG A 337 13.21 17.62 -0.63
C ARG A 337 12.71 18.97 -1.16
N GLU A 338 13.29 20.05 -0.64
CA GLU A 338 12.85 21.42 -0.97
C GLU A 338 12.94 21.74 -2.46
N ASP A 339 14.00 21.29 -3.13
CA ASP A 339 14.22 21.52 -4.57
C ASP A 339 13.19 20.79 -5.44
N ILE A 340 12.84 19.56 -5.08
CA ILE A 340 11.78 18.78 -5.75
C ILE A 340 10.43 19.45 -5.56
N GLN A 341 10.09 19.80 -4.31
CA GLN A 341 8.79 20.41 -3.99
C GLN A 341 8.63 21.80 -4.62
N ALA A 342 9.68 22.62 -4.61
CA ALA A 342 9.69 23.90 -5.30
C ALA A 342 9.45 23.71 -6.81
N LYS A 343 10.12 22.74 -7.42
CA LYS A 343 9.94 22.50 -8.86
C LYS A 343 8.54 22.01 -9.21
N VAL A 344 7.98 21.08 -8.43
CA VAL A 344 6.61 20.62 -8.65
C VAL A 344 5.60 21.76 -8.48
N ALA A 345 5.80 22.65 -7.51
CA ALA A 345 4.93 23.81 -7.31
C ALA A 345 5.00 24.84 -8.45
N GLU A 346 6.15 24.99 -9.11
CA GLU A 346 6.28 25.78 -10.35
C GLU A 346 5.47 25.14 -11.48
N LEU A 347 5.73 23.85 -11.77
CA LEU A 347 5.06 23.13 -12.85
C LEU A 347 3.54 23.05 -12.66
N TRP A 348 3.07 22.99 -11.41
CA TRP A 348 1.63 23.00 -11.09
C TRP A 348 0.92 24.26 -11.62
N LYS A 349 1.57 25.43 -11.51
CA LYS A 349 1.01 26.70 -11.99
C LYS A 349 0.86 26.68 -13.51
N GLU A 350 1.84 26.12 -14.21
CA GLU A 350 1.88 26.00 -15.66
C GLU A 350 0.97 24.90 -16.23
N ALA A 351 0.55 23.93 -15.41
CA ALA A 351 -0.23 22.78 -15.86
C ALA A 351 -1.57 23.19 -16.49
N THR A 352 -1.71 22.90 -17.78
CA THR A 352 -2.94 22.92 -18.59
C THR A 352 -2.97 21.65 -19.45
N THR A 353 -4.08 21.42 -20.15
CA THR A 353 -4.21 20.29 -21.09
C THR A 353 -3.10 20.31 -22.16
N GLU A 354 -2.70 21.49 -22.60
CA GLU A 354 -1.69 21.70 -23.65
C GLU A 354 -0.26 21.55 -23.14
N THR A 355 0.03 21.97 -21.91
CA THR A 355 1.39 21.96 -21.36
C THR A 355 1.74 20.64 -20.68
N LEU A 356 0.76 19.95 -20.10
CA LEU A 356 0.97 18.73 -19.30
C LEU A 356 1.78 17.64 -20.03
N PRO A 357 1.58 17.35 -21.33
CA PRO A 357 2.37 16.33 -22.03
C PRO A 357 3.89 16.60 -22.02
N ILE A 358 4.31 17.85 -21.86
CA ILE A 358 5.72 18.26 -21.85
C ILE A 358 6.26 18.26 -20.42
N ILE A 359 5.50 18.85 -19.49
CA ILE A 359 5.95 19.14 -18.12
C ILE A 359 5.68 18.00 -17.12
N GLY A 360 4.78 17.08 -17.44
CA GLY A 360 4.44 15.93 -16.61
C GLY A 360 4.89 14.61 -17.24
N ASP A 361 4.81 13.56 -16.45
CA ASP A 361 5.03 12.17 -16.86
C ASP A 361 3.70 11.39 -16.83
N LEU A 362 2.74 11.87 -17.63
CA LEU A 362 1.46 11.17 -17.78
C LEU A 362 1.59 9.78 -18.41
N PRO A 363 2.48 9.55 -19.42
CA PRO A 363 2.75 8.21 -19.92
C PRO A 363 3.25 7.26 -18.84
N GLY A 364 4.19 7.69 -18.00
CA GLY A 364 4.65 6.91 -16.86
C GLY A 364 3.54 6.62 -15.86
N TYR A 365 2.72 7.62 -15.50
CA TYR A 365 1.55 7.41 -14.62
C TYR A 365 0.60 6.34 -15.17
N ARG A 366 0.29 6.41 -16.48
CA ARG A 366 -0.61 5.45 -17.13
C ARG A 366 -0.03 4.05 -17.15
N SER A 367 1.26 3.93 -17.48
CA SER A 367 1.97 2.64 -17.50
C SER A 367 2.00 2.01 -16.10
N ASP A 368 2.31 2.79 -15.07
CA ASP A 368 2.29 2.33 -13.68
C ASP A 368 0.87 1.93 -13.25
N PHE A 369 -0.15 2.69 -13.64
CA PHE A 369 -1.55 2.37 -13.36
C PHE A 369 -1.97 1.04 -14.01
N LEU A 370 -1.65 0.83 -15.28
CA LEU A 370 -1.99 -0.40 -16.00
C LEU A 370 -1.21 -1.61 -15.49
N SER A 371 0.02 -1.39 -15.05
CA SER A 371 0.86 -2.41 -14.40
C SER A 371 0.25 -2.94 -13.09
N LEU A 372 -0.54 -2.14 -12.37
CA LEU A 372 -1.30 -2.60 -11.19
C LEU A 372 -2.27 -3.74 -11.51
N PHE A 373 -2.70 -3.82 -12.77
CA PHE A 373 -3.65 -4.81 -13.28
C PHE A 373 -3.00 -5.83 -14.22
N GLY A 374 -1.66 -5.84 -14.29
CA GLY A 374 -0.90 -6.75 -15.15
C GLY A 374 -0.94 -6.39 -16.64
N PHE A 375 -1.26 -5.15 -17.01
CA PHE A 375 -1.19 -4.68 -18.40
C PHE A 375 0.04 -3.81 -18.63
N GLU A 376 0.48 -3.71 -19.89
CA GLU A 376 1.69 -2.98 -20.29
C GLU A 376 2.97 -3.47 -19.58
N ILE A 377 3.00 -4.74 -19.20
CA ILE A 377 4.18 -5.40 -18.63
C ILE A 377 4.99 -6.01 -19.78
N ASP A 378 6.27 -5.65 -19.83
CA ASP A 378 7.21 -6.23 -20.79
C ASP A 378 7.25 -7.77 -20.68
N GLN A 379 7.50 -8.43 -21.80
CA GLN A 379 7.62 -9.91 -21.91
C GLN A 379 6.30 -10.68 -21.74
N VAL A 380 5.15 -10.00 -21.77
CA VAL A 380 3.83 -10.63 -21.76
C VAL A 380 3.17 -10.50 -23.13
N ASP A 381 2.71 -11.62 -23.69
CA ASP A 381 2.01 -11.66 -24.96
C ASP A 381 0.48 -11.56 -24.76
N TYR A 382 -0.02 -10.33 -24.76
CA TYR A 382 -1.45 -10.02 -24.53
C TYR A 382 -2.39 -10.48 -25.65
N GLN A 383 -1.88 -10.99 -26.77
CA GLN A 383 -2.70 -11.50 -27.87
C GLN A 383 -3.00 -13.00 -27.74
N LYS A 384 -2.46 -13.66 -26.71
CA LYS A 384 -2.71 -15.08 -26.42
C LYS A 384 -3.84 -15.26 -25.42
N ASP A 385 -4.43 -16.45 -25.46
CA ASP A 385 -5.29 -16.90 -24.39
C ASP A 385 -4.50 -17.04 -23.08
N ALA A 386 -4.95 -16.32 -22.05
CA ALA A 386 -4.47 -16.46 -20.69
C ALA A 386 -5.39 -17.39 -19.90
N GLN A 387 -4.84 -18.09 -18.90
CA GLN A 387 -5.61 -18.90 -17.95
C GLN A 387 -6.17 -17.99 -16.85
N GLU A 388 -7.45 -17.62 -16.94
CA GLU A 388 -8.06 -16.71 -15.96
C GLU A 388 -8.29 -17.34 -14.58
N VAL A 389 -8.44 -18.67 -14.51
CA VAL A 389 -8.65 -19.39 -13.25
C VAL A 389 -7.31 -19.84 -12.69
N VAL A 390 -6.79 -19.05 -11.75
CA VAL A 390 -5.54 -19.31 -11.04
C VAL A 390 -5.84 -19.54 -9.57
N GLU A 391 -5.33 -20.62 -9.00
CA GLU A 391 -5.43 -20.92 -7.57
C GLU A 391 -4.23 -20.34 -6.80
N ILE A 392 -4.41 -20.13 -5.50
CA ILE A 392 -3.34 -19.71 -4.57
C ILE A 392 -2.97 -20.95 -3.74
N GLU A 393 -1.75 -21.45 -3.91
CA GLU A 393 -1.31 -22.76 -3.39
C GLU A 393 -1.36 -22.85 -1.86
N GLY A 394 -0.95 -21.79 -1.15
CA GLY A 394 -0.92 -21.69 0.30
C GLY A 394 -2.14 -20.98 0.90
N LEU A 395 -3.24 -20.84 0.15
CA LEU A 395 -4.46 -20.20 0.65
C LEU A 395 -5.12 -21.07 1.72
N VAL A 396 -5.29 -20.48 2.90
CA VAL A 396 -6.01 -21.11 4.01
C VAL A 396 -7.49 -20.81 3.85
N ASN A 397 -8.28 -21.87 3.64
CA ASN A 397 -9.74 -21.83 3.46
C ASN A 397 -10.50 -21.59 4.76
#